data_AF-A0AAU9PIN2-F1
#
_entry.id   AF-A0AAU9PIN2-F1
#
_cell.length_a   1.000
_cell.length_b   1.000
_cell.length_c   1.000
_cell.angle_alpha   90.00
_cell.angle_beta   90.00
_cell.angle_gamma   90.00
#
_symmetry.space_group_name_H-M   'P 1'
#
loop_
_entity.id
_entity.type
_entity.pdbx_description
1 polymer ?
#
loop_
_entity_poly.entity_id
_entity_poly.type
_entity_poly.pdbx_seq_one_letter_code
_entity_poly.pdbx_strand_id
1 'polypeptide(L)'
;MAQIMFRCARDKDPMEMLFETESGDIMDRVYFEGMCPNHKIHPFVIDCWAAVLKFEEENVRNKKSSPCVFFNTQIMKNYWILQYLLSKDSDFLMRL
;
A
#
# COMPACT_ATOMS: atom_id res chain seq x y z
N MET A 1 1.14 -12.34 27.09
CA MET A 1 0.83 -11.48 25.94
C MET A 1 1.75 -10.26 25.99
N ALA A 2 2.66 -10.12 25.02
CA ALA A 2 3.46 -8.91 24.89
C ALA A 2 2.60 -7.84 24.22
N GLN A 3 2.22 -6.79 24.96
CA GLN A 3 1.66 -5.58 24.36
C GLN A 3 2.83 -4.77 23.81
N ILE A 4 3.01 -4.78 22.48
CA ILE A 4 3.92 -3.84 21.83
C ILE A 4 3.19 -2.48 21.84
N MET A 5 3.46 -1.66 22.86
CA MET A 5 3.01 -0.28 22.90
C MET A 5 3.93 0.57 22.03
N PHE A 6 3.47 0.93 20.83
CA PHE A 6 4.09 1.97 20.03
C PHE A 6 3.78 3.32 20.69
N ARG A 7 4.71 3.85 21.49
CA ARG A 7 4.65 5.24 21.93
C ARG A 7 5.05 6.13 20.76
N CYS A 8 4.10 6.84 20.15
CA CYS A 8 4.39 7.99 19.29
C CYS A 8 5.22 8.99 20.11
N ALA A 9 6.52 9.08 19.82
CA ALA A 9 7.38 10.08 20.43
C ALA A 9 7.10 11.41 19.72
N ARG A 10 6.57 12.40 20.45
CA ARG A 10 6.10 13.68 19.89
C ARG A 10 7.20 14.52 19.22
N ASP A 11 8.47 14.17 19.45
CA ASP A 11 9.65 14.95 19.01
C ASP A 11 10.38 14.32 17.81
N LYS A 12 9.80 13.32 17.15
CA LYS A 12 10.46 12.63 16.01
C LYS A 12 9.95 13.13 14.67
N ASP A 13 10.83 13.14 13.68
CA ASP A 13 10.50 13.53 12.31
C ASP A 13 9.45 12.57 11.71
N PRO A 14 8.26 13.05 11.33
CA PRO A 14 7.25 12.23 10.69
C PRO A 14 7.71 11.60 9.36
N MET A 15 8.66 12.25 8.68
CA MET A 15 9.25 11.81 7.41
C MET A 15 10.53 10.99 7.62
N GLU A 16 10.81 10.58 8.86
CA GLU A 16 11.88 9.62 9.12
C GLU A 16 11.58 8.31 8.39
N MET A 17 12.38 8.00 7.37
CA MET A 17 12.35 6.71 6.69
C MET A 17 12.70 5.62 7.69
N LEU A 18 11.77 4.70 7.92
CA LEU A 18 11.96 3.55 8.82
C LEU A 18 12.57 2.36 8.08
N PHE A 19 12.11 2.09 6.86
CA PHE A 19 12.68 1.07 5.97
C PHE A 19 12.30 1.34 4.52
N GLU A 20 13.06 0.76 3.61
CA GLU A 20 12.82 0.76 2.17
C GLU A 20 12.72 -0.70 1.70
N THR A 21 11.74 -1.01 0.86
CA THR A 21 11.62 -2.34 0.25
C THR A 21 12.60 -2.49 -0.91
N GLU A 22 12.91 -3.72 -1.34
CA GLU A 22 13.74 -3.93 -2.55
C GLU A 22 13.11 -3.35 -3.83
N SER A 23 11.78 -3.15 -3.84
CA SER A 23 11.07 -2.45 -4.91
C SER A 23 11.22 -0.92 -4.89
N GLY A 24 11.88 -0.37 -3.86
CA GLY A 24 12.07 1.07 -3.68
C GLY A 24 10.92 1.79 -2.99
N ASP A 25 9.99 1.06 -2.36
CA ASP A 25 8.91 1.67 -1.58
C ASP A 25 9.40 2.06 -0.19
N ILE A 26 9.24 3.34 0.17
CA ILE A 26 9.82 3.95 1.37
C ILE A 26 8.77 4.09 2.48
N MET A 27 8.88 3.29 3.55
CA MET A 27 7.99 3.42 4.71
C MET A 27 8.46 4.53 5.65
N ASP A 28 7.76 5.67 5.64
CA ASP A 28 7.96 6.75 6.61
C ASP A 28 7.27 6.47 7.94
N ARG A 29 7.82 7.04 9.02
CA ARG A 29 7.31 6.93 10.39
C ARG A 29 5.82 7.27 10.49
N VAL A 30 5.38 8.36 9.87
CA VAL A 30 3.99 8.82 9.94
C VAL A 30 2.99 7.78 9.45
N TYR A 31 3.34 7.02 8.40
CA TYR A 31 2.48 5.99 7.85
C TYR A 31 2.48 4.74 8.73
N PHE A 32 3.66 4.36 9.23
CA PHE A 32 3.83 3.20 10.09
C PHE A 32 3.11 3.37 11.44
N GLU A 33 3.25 4.53 12.08
CA GLU A 33 2.56 4.83 13.34
C GLU A 33 1.03 4.89 13.17
N GLY A 34 0.54 5.17 11.96
CA GLY A 34 -0.86 5.09 11.58
C GLY A 34 -1.48 3.68 11.61
N MET A 35 -0.68 2.63 11.83
CA MET A 35 -1.17 1.26 12.05
C MET A 35 -1.66 1.00 13.47
N CYS A 36 -1.62 1.99 14.37
CA CYS A 36 -2.17 1.85 15.71
C CYS A 36 -3.66 1.46 15.69
N PRO A 37 -4.14 0.67 16.68
CA PRO A 37 -5.56 0.34 16.78
C PRO A 37 -6.45 1.59 16.71
N ASN A 38 -7.61 1.47 16.06
CA ASN A 38 -8.58 2.54 15.81
C ASN A 38 -8.12 3.67 14.87
N HIS A 39 -6.95 3.56 14.23
CA HIS A 39 -6.53 4.49 13.18
C HIS A 39 -6.85 3.93 11.79
N LYS A 40 -7.11 4.82 10.83
CA LYS A 40 -7.24 4.42 9.43
C LYS A 40 -5.83 4.14 8.89
N ILE A 41 -5.63 2.92 8.40
CA ILE A 41 -4.38 2.52 7.75
C ILE A 41 -4.20 3.37 6.49
N HIS A 42 -3.04 4.03 6.38
CA HIS A 42 -2.72 4.82 5.20
C HIS A 42 -2.49 3.89 3.99
N PRO A 43 -2.98 4.22 2.78
CA PRO A 43 -2.85 3.35 1.60
C PRO A 43 -1.41 2.94 1.30
N PHE A 44 -0.45 3.84 1.56
CA PHE A 44 0.97 3.57 1.38
C PHE A 44 1.48 2.38 2.21
N VAL A 45 0.92 2.17 3.40
CA VAL A 45 1.24 0.99 4.23
C VAL A 45 0.80 -0.28 3.52
N ILE A 46 -0.41 -0.27 2.94
CA ILE A 46 -0.95 -1.41 2.19
C ILE A 46 -0.08 -1.70 0.97
N ASP A 47 0.38 -0.66 0.28
CA ASP A 47 1.25 -0.77 -0.90
C ASP A 47 2.61 -1.39 -0.57
N CYS A 48 3.29 -0.93 0.49
CA CYS A 48 4.54 -1.52 0.94
C CYS A 48 4.36 -3.00 1.32
N TRP A 49 3.31 -3.33 2.06
CA TRP A 49 3.04 -4.73 2.44
C TRP A 49 2.69 -5.60 1.23
N ALA A 50 1.96 -5.07 0.25
CA ALA A 50 1.70 -5.76 -1.00
C ALA A 50 2.98 -6.07 -1.79
N ALA A 51 3.95 -5.15 -1.79
CA ALA A 51 5.25 -5.37 -2.42
C ALA A 51 6.05 -6.48 -1.70
N VAL A 52 6.08 -6.46 -0.36
CA VAL A 52 6.72 -7.52 0.43
C VAL A 52 6.07 -8.88 0.17
N LEU A 53 4.74 -8.95 0.20
CA LEU A 53 4.01 -10.19 -0.05
C LEU A 53 4.22 -10.71 -1.47
N LYS A 54 4.31 -9.81 -2.45
CA LYS A 54 4.63 -10.18 -3.83
C LYS A 54 6.04 -10.77 -3.95
N PHE A 55 7.02 -10.17 -3.28
CA PHE A 55 8.38 -10.72 -3.23
C PHE A 55 8.39 -12.13 -2.61
N GLU A 56 7.69 -12.34 -1.50
CA GLU A 56 7.58 -13.66 -0.86
C GLU A 56 6.89 -14.69 -1.77
N GLU A 57 5.82 -14.28 -2.46
CA GLU A 57 5.10 -15.13 -3.42
C GLU A 57 6.01 -15.58 -4.58
N GLU A 58 6.88 -14.70 -5.06
CA GLU A 58 7.78 -14.98 -6.17
C GLU A 58 9.01 -15.80 -5.75
N ASN A 59 9.53 -15.59 -4.53
CA ASN A 59 10.84 -16.10 -4.12
C ASN A 59 10.81 -17.19 -3.04
N VAL A 60 9.83 -17.18 -2.15
CA VAL A 60 9.79 -18.05 -0.96
C VAL A 60 8.74 -19.14 -1.06
N ARG A 61 7.71 -18.91 -1.88
CA ARG A 61 6.51 -19.74 -1.94
C ARG A 61 6.74 -21.20 -2.36
N ASN A 62 5.94 -22.09 -1.75
CA ASN A 62 5.76 -23.45 -2.21
C ASN A 62 5.11 -23.49 -3.61
N LYS A 63 5.81 -24.05 -4.61
CA LYS A 63 5.33 -24.14 -5.99
C LYS A 63 4.01 -24.91 -6.18
N LYS A 64 3.54 -25.65 -5.16
CA LYS A 64 2.28 -26.39 -5.18
C LYS A 64 1.05 -25.57 -4.78
N SER A 65 1.21 -24.38 -4.20
CA SER A 65 0.06 -23.53 -3.86
C SER A 65 -0.42 -22.74 -5.08
N SER A 66 -1.68 -22.26 -5.03
CA SER A 66 -2.23 -21.35 -6.04
C SER A 66 -1.56 -19.98 -5.96
N PRO A 67 -1.22 -19.35 -7.10
CA PRO A 67 -0.58 -18.05 -7.10
C PRO A 67 -1.51 -16.95 -6.56
N CYS A 68 -0.98 -16.11 -5.67
CA CYS A 68 -1.63 -14.90 -5.20
C CYS A 68 -1.08 -13.68 -5.96
N VAL A 69 -1.97 -12.78 -6.38
CA VAL A 69 -1.59 -11.54 -7.04
C VAL A 69 -1.94 -10.38 -6.12
N PHE A 70 -0.95 -9.53 -5.86
CA PHE A 70 -1.09 -8.33 -5.05
C PHE A 70 -1.03 -7.09 -5.95
N PHE A 71 -1.97 -6.18 -5.76
CA PHE A 71 -2.06 -4.93 -6.52
C PHE A 71 -1.90 -3.73 -5.60
N ASN A 72 -1.17 -2.72 -6.08
CA ASN A 72 -1.03 -1.44 -5.40
C ASN A 72 -2.39 -0.69 -5.41
N THR A 73 -2.71 -0.02 -4.31
CA THR A 73 -3.94 0.75 -4.08
C THR A 73 -4.15 1.86 -5.12
N GLN A 74 -3.09 2.41 -5.70
CA GLN A 74 -3.15 3.38 -6.80
C GLN A 74 -3.79 2.81 -8.07
N ILE A 75 -3.67 1.50 -8.32
CA ILE A 75 -4.32 0.85 -9.47
C ILE A 75 -5.83 0.97 -9.35
N MET A 76 -6.35 0.70 -8.15
CA MET A 76 -7.77 0.85 -7.87
C MET A 76 -8.18 2.32 -7.98
N LYS A 77 -7.42 3.24 -7.39
CA LYS A 77 -7.71 4.68 -7.47
C LYS A 77 -7.78 5.16 -8.92
N ASN A 78 -6.83 4.76 -9.76
CA ASN A 78 -6.83 5.10 -11.19
C ASN A 78 -8.01 4.48 -11.92
N TYR A 79 -8.38 3.23 -11.62
CA TYR A 79 -9.58 2.61 -12.19
C TYR A 79 -10.85 3.38 -11.84
N TRP A 80 -11.03 3.77 -10.57
CA TRP A 80 -12.19 4.56 -10.14
C TRP A 80 -12.21 5.96 -10.77
N ILE A 81 -11.06 6.60 -10.92
CA ILE A 81 -10.93 7.88 -11.63
C ILE A 81 -11.31 7.70 -13.11
N LEU A 82 -10.77 6.69 -13.78
CA LEU A 82 -11.08 6.39 -15.18
C LEU A 82 -12.56 6.08 -15.37
N GLN A 83 -13.16 5.26 -14.50
CA GLN A 83 -14.58 4.94 -14.55
C GLN A 83 -15.46 6.18 -14.30
N TYR A 84 -15.06 7.04 -13.36
CA TYR A 84 -15.74 8.31 -13.12
C TYR A 84 -15.66 9.24 -14.34
N LEU A 85 -14.48 9.39 -14.94
CA LEU A 85 -14.30 10.21 -16.15
C LEU A 85 -15.10 9.66 -17.33
N LEU A 86 -15.08 8.34 -17.57
CA LEU A 86 -15.90 7.67 -18.59
C LEU A 86 -17.40 7.82 -18.33
N SER A 87 -17.83 7.89 -17.07
CA SER A 87 -19.24 8.12 -16.70
C SER A 87 -19.69 9.57 -16.93
N LYS A 88 -18.74 10.50 -17.00
CA LYS A 88 -18.96 11.94 -17.12
C LYS A 88 -18.79 12.47 -18.54
N ASP A 89 -18.18 11.68 -19.42
CA ASP A 89 -17.83 12.09 -20.77
C ASP A 89 -18.24 11.01 -21.79
N SER A 90 -19.52 11.03 -22.20
CA SER A 90 -20.04 10.12 -23.25
C SER A 90 -19.33 10.28 -24.59
N ASP A 91 -18.65 11.41 -24.81
CA ASP A 91 -18.00 11.78 -26.05
C ASP A 91 -16.53 11.32 -26.12
N PHE A 92 -15.93 10.89 -25.00
CA PHE A 92 -14.54 10.41 -24.98
C PHE A 92 -14.38 9.08 -25.73
N LEU A 93 -15.42 8.23 -25.74
CA LEU A 93 -15.45 6.97 -26.49
C LEU A 93 -15.58 7.15 -28.01
N MET A 94 -15.94 8.33 -28.50
CA MET A 94 -16.07 8.64 -29.94
C MET A 94 -14.80 9.26 -30.54
N ARG A 95 -13.74 9.43 -29.74
CA ARG A 95 -12.46 10.04 -30.13
C ARG A 95 -11.27 9.07 -30.07
N LEU A 96 -11.50 7.82 -29.67
CA LEU A 96 -10.60 6.68 -29.83
C LEU A 96 -11.01 5.88 -31.08
#